data_AF-A0A537JQD8-F1
#
_entry.id   AF-A0A537JQD8-F1
#
_cell.length_a   1.000
_cell.length_b   1.000
_cell.length_c   1.000
_cell.angle_alpha   90.00
_cell.angle_beta   90.00
_cell.angle_gamma   90.00
#
_symmetry.space_group_name_H-M   'P 1'
#
loop_
_entity.id
_entity.type
_entity.pdbx_description
1 polymer ?
#
loop_
_entity_poly.entity_id
_entity_poly.type
_entity_poly.pdbx_seq_one_letter_code
_entity_poly.pdbx_strand_id
1 'polypeptide(L)'
;MEQNQNYQENSLFDLSIDETAKNHLRSMATWSMVIVISAVVGYVLAILKALQTKPQVVHSEGFGATIAMGGSLGGAIFGIVIGLLINYFLFQFANLTKRGVNGMSQSDLNAGFYNLKIYFVIISVLLIIILVIALLVVLVFGLSAR
;
A
#
# COMPACT_ATOMS: atom_id res chain seq x y z
N MET A 1 20.18 16.05 -38.63
CA MET A 1 20.19 14.58 -38.53
C MET A 1 19.10 14.21 -37.55
N GLU A 2 17.88 14.05 -38.06
CA GLU A 2 16.69 13.74 -37.27
C GLU A 2 16.56 12.22 -37.16
N GLN A 3 16.81 11.67 -35.97
CA GLN A 3 16.37 10.31 -35.65
C GLN A 3 15.07 10.41 -34.86
N ASN A 4 13.96 10.48 -35.59
CA ASN A 4 12.65 10.11 -35.06
C ASN A 4 12.64 8.59 -34.85
N GLN A 5 13.09 8.15 -33.67
CA GLN A 5 12.82 6.81 -33.20
C GLN A 5 11.32 6.71 -32.91
N ASN A 6 10.56 6.26 -33.91
CA ASN A 6 9.25 5.68 -33.73
C ASN A 6 9.42 4.47 -32.80
N TYR A 7 9.27 4.69 -31.50
CA TYR A 7 8.93 3.62 -30.59
C TYR A 7 7.56 3.13 -31.07
N GLN A 8 7.53 1.99 -31.78
CA GLN A 8 6.31 1.21 -31.89
C GLN A 8 5.90 0.90 -30.45
N GLU A 9 4.98 1.71 -29.90
CA GLU A 9 4.13 1.28 -28.81
C GLU A 9 3.43 0.03 -29.35
N ASN A 10 3.96 -1.14 -29.00
CA ASN A 10 3.27 -2.38 -29.23
C ASN A 10 1.93 -2.26 -28.50
N SER A 11 0.91 -2.07 -29.33
CA SER A 11 -0.49 -2.25 -29.08
C SER A 11 -0.82 -3.34 -28.07
N LEU A 12 -0.90 -3.13 -26.75
CA LEU A 12 -1.41 -4.16 -25.84
C LEU A 12 -2.83 -4.59 -26.23
N PHE A 13 -3.53 -3.73 -26.98
CA PHE A 13 -4.83 -4.00 -27.59
C PHE A 13 -4.76 -4.42 -29.07
N ASP A 14 -3.63 -4.22 -29.75
CA ASP A 14 -3.35 -4.80 -31.08
C ASP A 14 -3.19 -6.33 -30.98
N LEU A 15 -2.73 -6.80 -29.82
CA LEU A 15 -2.97 -8.17 -29.35
C LEU A 15 -4.35 -8.21 -28.67
N SER A 16 -5.42 -8.53 -29.40
CA SER A 16 -6.81 -8.50 -28.92
C SER A 16 -6.95 -9.04 -27.48
N ILE A 17 -7.01 -8.15 -26.49
CA ILE A 17 -7.25 -8.56 -25.11
C ILE A 17 -8.61 -9.24 -25.10
N ASP A 18 -8.60 -10.56 -24.89
CA ASP A 18 -9.81 -11.36 -24.84
C ASP A 18 -10.73 -10.85 -23.73
N GLU A 19 -12.04 -11.03 -23.91
CA GLU A 19 -13.06 -10.55 -22.99
C GLU A 19 -12.85 -11.12 -21.57
N THR A 20 -12.30 -12.33 -21.48
CA THR A 20 -11.88 -12.97 -20.23
C THR A 20 -10.86 -12.11 -19.47
N ALA A 21 -9.81 -11.63 -20.15
CA ALA A 21 -8.77 -10.82 -19.54
C ALA A 21 -9.32 -9.44 -19.09
N LYS A 22 -10.21 -8.82 -19.88
CA LYS A 22 -10.91 -7.59 -19.48
C LYS A 22 -11.73 -7.79 -18.21
N ASN A 23 -12.43 -8.91 -18.09
CA ASN A 23 -13.21 -9.25 -16.90
C ASN A 23 -12.33 -9.45 -15.67
N HIS A 24 -11.18 -10.11 -15.80
CA HIS A 24 -10.20 -10.21 -14.71
C HIS A 24 -9.68 -8.84 -14.27
N LEU A 25 -9.30 -7.98 -15.20
CA LEU A 25 -8.81 -6.63 -14.89
C LEU A 25 -9.89 -5.78 -14.19
N ARG A 26 -11.14 -5.86 -14.65
CA ARG A 26 -12.28 -5.19 -14.01
C ARG A 26 -12.53 -5.72 -12.60
N SER A 27 -12.43 -7.03 -12.41
CA SER A 27 -12.58 -7.68 -11.10
C SER A 27 -11.47 -7.24 -10.15
N MET A 28 -10.21 -7.32 -10.58
CA MET A 28 -9.05 -6.89 -9.79
C MET A 28 -9.16 -5.42 -9.37
N ALA A 29 -9.54 -4.53 -10.28
CA ALA A 29 -9.75 -3.13 -9.97
C ALA A 29 -10.93 -2.90 -9.01
N THR A 30 -11.96 -3.73 -9.06
CA THR A 30 -13.10 -3.67 -8.13
C THR A 30 -12.70 -4.11 -6.73
N TRP A 31 -12.02 -5.26 -6.59
CA TRP A 31 -11.49 -5.73 -5.31
C TRP A 31 -10.46 -4.78 -4.71
N SER A 32 -9.62 -4.16 -5.54
CA SER A 32 -8.68 -3.13 -5.08
C SER A 32 -9.40 -1.92 -4.48
N MET A 33 -10.53 -1.51 -5.08
CA MET A 33 -11.36 -0.44 -4.51
C MET A 33 -11.97 -0.83 -3.17
N VAL A 34 -12.40 -2.09 -3.01
CA VAL A 34 -12.90 -2.61 -1.72
C VAL A 34 -11.81 -2.50 -0.66
N ILE A 35 -10.56 -2.90 -0.96
CA ILE A 35 -9.42 -2.78 -0.03
C ILE A 35 -9.19 -1.33 0.38
N VAL A 36 -9.21 -0.39 -0.58
CA VAL A 36 -9.04 1.05 -0.29
C VAL A 36 -10.13 1.55 0.66
N ILE A 37 -11.39 1.21 0.40
CA ILE A 37 -12.51 1.63 1.26
C ILE A 37 -12.36 1.02 2.66
N SER A 38 -12.04 -0.27 2.74
CA SER A 38 -11.79 -0.95 4.03
C SER A 38 -10.64 -0.30 4.81
N ALA A 39 -9.56 0.10 4.14
CA ALA A 39 -8.45 0.81 4.77
C ALA A 39 -8.89 2.18 5.33
N VAL A 40 -9.67 2.95 4.58
CA VAL A 40 -10.21 4.25 5.04
C VAL A 40 -11.09 4.07 6.29
N VAL A 41 -11.97 3.07 6.30
CA VAL A 41 -12.77 2.74 7.50
C VAL A 41 -11.84 2.39 8.68
N GLY A 42 -10.79 1.62 8.43
CA GLY A 42 -9.76 1.31 9.43
C GLY A 42 -9.08 2.55 9.99
N TYR A 43 -8.78 3.56 9.17
CA TYR A 43 -8.18 4.82 9.62
C TYR A 43 -9.12 5.63 10.51
N VAL A 44 -10.41 5.69 10.17
CA VAL A 44 -11.41 6.36 11.02
C VAL A 44 -11.47 5.69 12.40
N LEU A 45 -11.49 4.36 12.45
CA LEU A 45 -11.48 3.61 13.71
C LEU A 45 -10.18 3.83 14.49
N ALA A 46 -9.03 3.91 13.82
CA ALA A 46 -7.75 4.18 14.46
C ALA A 46 -7.71 5.56 15.14
N ILE A 47 -8.29 6.60 14.51
CA ILE A 47 -8.43 7.94 15.11
C ILE A 47 -9.31 7.87 16.35
N LEU A 48 -10.48 7.23 16.28
CA LEU A 48 -11.38 7.10 17.43
C LEU A 48 -10.71 6.41 18.61
N LYS A 49 -9.90 5.37 18.35
CA LYS A 49 -9.10 4.68 19.37
C LYS A 49 -8.00 5.57 19.94
N ALA A 50 -7.30 6.33 19.10
CA ALA A 50 -6.26 7.25 19.54
C ALA A 50 -6.81 8.35 20.47
N LEU A 51 -8.02 8.86 20.19
CA LEU A 51 -8.69 9.87 21.03
C LEU A 51 -9.13 9.33 22.40
N GLN A 52 -9.44 8.04 22.49
CA GLN A 52 -9.84 7.38 23.74
C GLN A 52 -8.65 6.96 24.62
N THR A 53 -7.44 6.93 24.05
CA THR A 53 -6.26 6.43 24.74
C THR A 53 -5.70 7.52 25.66
N LYS A 54 -5.74 7.27 26.98
CA LYS A 54 -5.07 8.14 27.96
C LYS A 54 -3.56 7.93 27.86
N PRO A 55 -2.73 9.00 27.78
CA PRO A 55 -1.28 8.84 27.75
C PRO A 55 -0.82 8.11 29.01
N GLN A 56 -0.23 6.92 28.85
CA GLN A 56 0.45 6.21 29.93
C GLN A 56 1.90 6.68 29.91
N VAL A 57 2.31 7.40 30.96
CA VAL A 57 3.71 7.82 31.11
C VAL A 57 4.46 6.67 31.75
N VAL A 58 5.17 5.88 30.93
CA VAL A 58 6.12 4.89 31.43
C VAL A 58 7.42 5.60 31.76
N HIS A 59 7.72 5.74 33.05
CA HIS A 59 9.03 6.20 33.49
C HIS A 59 10.02 5.05 33.34
N SER A 60 10.92 5.17 32.37
CA SER A 60 12.07 4.28 32.23
C SER A 60 13.20 4.87 33.07
N GLU A 61 13.53 4.23 34.19
CA GLU A 61 14.73 4.54 34.97
C GLU A 61 15.94 3.93 34.27
N GLY A 62 16.75 4.76 33.60
CA GLY A 62 17.97 4.33 32.92
C GLY A 62 18.09 4.91 31.51
N PHE A 63 19.32 4.90 30.96
CA PHE A 63 19.68 5.39 29.62
C PHE A 63 18.98 4.58 28.52
N GLY A 64 17.66 4.75 28.42
CA GLY A 64 16.76 4.05 27.53
C GLY A 64 15.76 5.08 27.03
N ALA A 65 15.76 5.28 25.71
CA ALA A 65 14.77 6.12 25.06
C ALA A 65 13.37 5.77 25.60
N THR A 66 12.63 6.77 26.05
CA THR A 66 11.22 6.61 26.41
C THR A 66 10.44 6.29 25.14
N ILE A 67 10.32 5.01 24.81
CA ILE A 67 9.42 4.56 23.75
C ILE A 67 8.02 4.48 24.39
N ALA A 68 7.20 5.49 24.12
CA ALA A 68 5.77 5.40 24.37
C ALA A 68 5.16 4.31 23.45
N MET A 69 5.23 3.05 23.86
CA MET A 69 4.48 1.95 23.26
C MET A 69 3.03 2.02 23.75
N GLY A 70 2.30 2.98 23.19
CA GLY A 70 0.88 3.19 23.40
C GLY A 70 0.45 4.25 22.41
N GLY A 71 -0.62 3.97 21.64
CA GLY A 71 -1.03 4.76 20.47
C GLY A 71 -1.20 6.24 20.77
N SER A 72 -0.10 6.98 20.70
CA SER A 72 -0.13 8.42 20.79
C SER A 72 -0.86 8.94 19.57
N LEU A 73 -1.65 9.99 19.74
CA LEU A 73 -2.35 10.62 18.63
C LEU A 73 -1.39 10.96 17.48
N GLY A 74 -0.16 11.37 17.80
CA GLY A 74 0.90 11.60 16.82
C GLY A 74 1.29 10.34 16.03
N GLY A 75 1.47 9.19 16.70
CA GLY A 75 1.77 7.92 16.04
C GLY A 75 0.62 7.43 15.15
N ALA A 76 -0.62 7.59 15.61
CA ALA A 76 -1.80 7.25 14.82
C ALA A 76 -1.91 8.12 13.55
N ILE A 77 -1.75 9.43 13.67
CA ILE A 77 -1.75 10.36 12.53
C ILE A 77 -0.65 10.01 11.54
N PHE A 78 0.58 9.78 12.03
CA PHE A 78 1.71 9.43 11.18
C PHE A 78 1.45 8.12 10.40
N GLY A 79 0.96 7.09 11.09
CA GLY A 79 0.60 5.82 10.46
C GLY A 79 -0.51 5.96 9.41
N ILE A 80 -1.51 6.81 9.67
CA ILE A 80 -2.59 7.09 8.71
C ILE A 80 -2.07 7.81 7.47
N VAL A 81 -1.20 8.81 7.63
CA VAL A 81 -0.61 9.54 6.48
C VAL A 81 0.17 8.59 5.58
N ILE A 82 1.00 7.73 6.16
CA ILE A 82 1.71 6.70 5.39
C ILE A 82 0.72 5.76 4.73
N GLY A 83 -0.26 5.26 5.49
CA GLY A 83 -1.27 4.33 4.97
C GLY A 83 -2.06 4.89 3.80
N LEU A 84 -2.48 6.16 3.88
CA LEU A 84 -3.16 6.87 2.79
C LEU A 84 -2.27 7.03 1.57
N LEU A 85 -0.99 7.39 1.75
CA LEU A 85 -0.04 7.53 0.66
C LEU A 85 0.17 6.20 -0.09
N ILE A 86 0.20 5.08 0.62
CA ILE A 86 0.32 3.75 0.02
C ILE A 86 -0.97 3.38 -0.72
N ASN A 87 -2.12 3.53 -0.07
CA ASN A 87 -3.41 3.20 -0.65
C ASN A 87 -3.80 4.10 -1.83
N TYR A 88 -3.21 5.30 -1.93
CA TYR A 88 -3.37 6.18 -3.08
C TYR A 88 -2.97 5.49 -4.40
N PHE A 89 -1.85 4.75 -4.40
CA PHE A 89 -1.42 4.01 -5.59
C PHE A 89 -2.39 2.88 -5.95
N LEU A 90 -2.92 2.18 -4.94
CA LEU A 90 -3.93 1.13 -5.15
C LEU A 90 -5.26 1.70 -5.68
N PHE A 91 -5.66 2.86 -5.16
CA PHE A 91 -6.80 3.62 -5.65
C PHE A 91 -6.59 4.04 -7.11
N GLN A 92 -5.39 4.54 -7.45
CA GLN A 92 -5.12 4.91 -8.84
C GLN A 92 -5.09 3.73 -9.79
N PHE A 93 -4.51 2.60 -9.37
CA PHE A 93 -4.62 1.35 -10.12
C PHE A 93 -6.09 1.02 -10.41
N ALA A 94 -6.96 1.06 -9.39
CA ALA A 94 -8.36 0.72 -9.55
C ALA A 94 -9.08 1.62 -10.57
N ASN A 95 -8.86 2.94 -10.51
CA ASN A 95 -9.53 3.89 -11.41
C ASN A 95 -8.98 3.84 -12.84
N LEU A 96 -7.66 3.88 -12.98
CA LEU A 96 -7.01 3.88 -14.30
C LEU A 96 -7.24 2.56 -15.03
N THR A 97 -7.21 1.42 -14.34
CA THR A 97 -7.49 0.11 -14.95
C THR A 97 -8.94 0.00 -15.40
N LYS A 98 -9.90 0.46 -14.59
CA LYS A 98 -11.32 0.51 -15.02
C LYS A 98 -11.51 1.39 -16.25
N ARG A 99 -10.88 2.56 -16.29
CA ARG A 99 -10.93 3.49 -17.43
C ARG A 99 -10.26 2.89 -18.67
N GLY A 100 -9.07 2.30 -18.53
CA GLY A 100 -8.34 1.66 -19.61
C GLY A 100 -9.08 0.48 -20.22
N VAL A 101 -9.70 -0.37 -19.40
CA VAL A 101 -10.49 -1.52 -19.88
C VAL A 101 -11.79 -1.06 -20.56
N ASN A 102 -12.51 -0.09 -19.99
CA ASN A 102 -13.78 0.40 -20.55
C ASN A 102 -13.59 1.24 -21.81
N GLY A 103 -12.57 2.10 -21.82
CA GLY A 103 -12.27 3.01 -22.92
C GLY A 103 -11.28 2.46 -23.94
N MET A 104 -10.85 1.19 -23.79
CA MET A 104 -9.80 0.56 -24.61
C MET A 104 -8.52 1.42 -24.71
N SER A 105 -8.20 2.12 -23.62
CA SER A 105 -7.08 3.06 -23.55
C SER A 105 -5.86 2.36 -22.96
N GLN A 106 -4.86 2.10 -23.80
CA GLN A 106 -3.59 1.49 -23.39
C GLN A 106 -2.82 2.38 -22.43
N SER A 107 -2.82 3.70 -22.68
CA SER A 107 -2.16 4.66 -21.81
C SER A 107 -2.71 4.57 -20.38
N ASP A 108 -4.04 4.54 -20.23
CA ASP A 108 -4.66 4.43 -18.90
C ASP A 108 -4.36 3.07 -18.26
N LEU A 109 -4.40 1.98 -19.04
CA LEU A 109 -4.12 0.64 -18.53
C LEU A 109 -2.66 0.50 -18.06
N ASN A 110 -1.70 1.02 -18.85
CA ASN A 110 -0.28 1.02 -18.52
C ASN A 110 -0.01 1.87 -17.26
N ALA A 111 -0.63 3.06 -17.17
CA ALA A 111 -0.56 3.88 -15.98
C ALA A 111 -1.16 3.16 -14.76
N GLY A 112 -2.26 2.41 -14.94
CA GLY A 112 -2.84 1.55 -13.90
C GLY A 112 -1.82 0.54 -13.38
N PHE A 113 -1.22 -0.26 -14.26
CA PHE A 113 -0.21 -1.26 -13.87
C PHE A 113 1.03 -0.65 -13.25
N TYR A 114 1.47 0.53 -13.71
CA TYR A 114 2.57 1.26 -13.10
C TYR A 114 2.27 1.61 -11.64
N ASN A 115 1.06 2.09 -11.34
CA ASN A 115 0.64 2.36 -9.96
C ASN A 115 0.54 1.06 -9.12
N LEU A 116 0.06 -0.04 -9.71
CA LEU A 116 0.03 -1.33 -9.04
C LEU A 116 1.44 -1.83 -8.68
N LYS A 117 2.41 -1.66 -9.59
CA LYS A 117 3.82 -1.99 -9.33
C LYS A 117 4.35 -1.18 -8.15
N ILE A 118 4.12 0.13 -8.12
CA ILE A 118 4.57 0.98 -7.01
C ILE A 118 3.99 0.48 -5.68
N TYR A 119 2.68 0.18 -5.64
CA TYR A 119 2.03 -0.36 -4.45
C TYR A 119 2.72 -1.65 -3.94
N PHE A 120 2.95 -2.63 -4.83
CA PHE A 120 3.62 -3.88 -4.43
C PHE A 120 5.08 -3.68 -4.02
N VAL A 121 5.81 -2.78 -4.66
CA VAL A 121 7.18 -2.45 -4.25
C VAL A 121 7.21 -1.92 -2.82
N ILE A 122 6.35 -0.95 -2.49
CA ILE A 122 6.25 -0.41 -1.13
C ILE A 122 5.87 -1.53 -0.14
N ILE A 123 4.81 -2.30 -0.42
CA ILE A 123 4.36 -3.37 0.48
C ILE A 123 5.44 -4.44 0.68
N SER A 124 6.18 -4.80 -0.36
CA SER A 124 7.27 -5.79 -0.27
C SER A 124 8.41 -5.31 0.63
N VAL A 125 8.80 -4.05 0.53
CA VAL A 125 9.83 -3.45 1.41
C VAL A 125 9.34 -3.42 2.86
N LEU A 126 8.11 -2.97 3.11
CA LEU A 126 7.52 -2.97 4.45
C LEU A 126 7.44 -4.38 5.05
N LEU A 127 7.05 -5.37 4.23
CA LEU A 127 6.97 -6.76 4.66
C LEU A 127 8.35 -7.28 5.08
N ILE A 128 9.41 -7.01 4.30
CA ILE A 128 10.78 -7.41 4.65
C ILE A 128 11.19 -6.79 5.99
N ILE A 129 10.94 -5.49 6.21
CA ILE A 129 11.25 -4.80 7.47
C ILE A 129 10.55 -5.50 8.64
N ILE A 130 9.25 -5.78 8.51
CA ILE A 130 8.46 -6.46 9.54
C ILE A 130 9.02 -7.86 9.84
N LEU A 131 9.39 -8.63 8.81
CA LEU A 131 9.96 -9.97 8.96
C LEU A 131 11.31 -9.94 9.69
N VAL A 132 12.17 -8.97 9.37
CA VAL A 132 13.47 -8.79 10.05
C VAL A 132 13.25 -8.46 11.53
N ILE A 133 12.35 -7.52 11.83
CA ILE A 133 12.03 -7.16 13.23
C ILE A 133 11.45 -8.37 13.97
N ALA A 134 10.51 -9.10 13.36
CA ALA A 134 9.91 -10.29 13.96
C ALA A 134 10.97 -11.37 14.25
N LEU A 135 11.92 -11.58 13.35
CA LEU A 135 13.03 -12.50 13.54
C LEU A 135 13.94 -12.08 14.70
N LEU A 136 14.27 -10.80 14.81
CA LEU A 136 15.06 -10.28 15.94
C LEU A 136 14.34 -10.45 17.27
N VAL A 137 13.03 -10.19 17.33
CA VAL A 137 12.20 -10.42 18.52
C VAL A 137 12.25 -11.89 18.93
N VAL A 138 12.03 -12.81 17.99
CA VAL A 138 12.10 -14.26 18.26
C VAL A 138 13.49 -14.67 18.75
N LEU A 139 14.56 -14.13 18.17
CA LEU A 139 15.93 -14.46 18.58
C LEU A 139 16.23 -13.96 20.01
N VAL A 140 15.88 -12.71 20.32
CA VAL A 140 16.15 -12.11 21.64
C VAL A 140 15.33 -12.82 22.73
N PHE A 141 14.02 -12.91 22.55
CA PHE A 141 13.14 -13.50 23.57
C PHE A 141 13.23 -15.02 23.63
N GLY A 142 13.44 -15.68 22.49
CA GLY A 142 13.61 -17.12 22.41
C GLY A 142 14.91 -17.61 23.03
N LEU A 143 16.00 -16.83 22.95
CA LEU A 143 17.26 -17.15 23.64
C LEU A 143 17.18 -16.83 25.14
N SER A 144 16.46 -15.79 25.56
CA SER A 144 16.31 -15.46 26.99
C SER A 144 15.41 -16.42 27.77
N ALA A 145 14.61 -17.23 27.06
CA ALA A 145 13.73 -18.23 27.67
C ALA A 145 14.42 -19.59 27.91
N ARG A 146 15.73 -19.71 27.62
CA ARG A 146 16.56 -20.90 27.84
C ARG A 146 17.55 -20.71 28.98
#